data_AF-A0A2N5K3P3-F1
#
_entry.id   AF-A0A2N5K3P3-F1
#
_cell.length_a   1.000
_cell.length_b   1.000
_cell.length_c   1.000
_cell.angle_alpha   90.00
_cell.angle_beta   90.00
_cell.angle_gamma   90.00
#
_symmetry.space_group_name_H-M   'P 1'
#
loop_
_entity.id
_entity.type
_entity.pdbx_description
1 polymer ?
#
loop_
_entity_poly.entity_id
_entity_poly.type
_entity_poly.pdbx_seq_one_letter_code
_entity_poly.pdbx_strand_id
1 'polypeptide(L)'
;MLHAEDPTRSELDTEANQLRDTVRRLVLMKETGPKSAAWHRARVQMIWRLHRKLEQSSHPGPDPSVTAPAVAPPSDAQEAC
;
A
#
# COMPACT_ATOMS: atom_id res chain seq x y z
N MET A 1 7.66 35.94 1.71
CA MET A 1 6.72 34.90 2.15
C MET A 1 7.06 33.65 1.37
N LEU A 2 7.74 32.69 2.01
CA LEU A 2 8.08 31.40 1.39
C LEU A 2 6.82 30.52 1.47
N HIS A 3 6.26 30.18 0.31
CA HIS A 3 5.33 29.06 0.22
C HIS A 3 6.15 27.82 0.57
N ALA A 4 5.93 27.27 1.76
CA ALA A 4 6.35 25.91 2.05
C ALA A 4 5.47 25.02 1.17
N GLU A 5 5.94 24.78 -0.05
CA GLU A 5 5.37 23.79 -0.96
C GLU A 5 5.36 22.47 -0.18
N ASP A 6 4.17 21.98 0.15
CA ASP A 6 4.00 20.83 1.02
C ASP A 6 4.63 19.60 0.36
N PRO A 7 5.78 19.07 0.86
CA PRO A 7 6.53 18.01 0.18
C PRO A 7 5.69 16.74 0.03
N THR A 8 4.76 16.53 0.96
CA THR A 8 3.81 15.42 1.00
C THR A 8 2.91 15.38 -0.24
N ARG A 9 2.52 16.55 -0.78
CA ARG A 9 1.63 16.62 -1.94
C ARG A 9 2.34 16.17 -3.23
N SER A 10 3.61 16.54 -3.37
CA SER A 10 4.44 16.12 -4.52
C SER A 10 4.73 14.60 -4.50
N GLU A 11 4.84 13.99 -3.31
CA GLU A 11 5.02 12.56 -3.16
C GLU A 11 3.76 11.78 -3.58
N LEU A 12 2.58 12.21 -3.12
CA LEU A 12 1.29 11.62 -3.50
C LEU A 12 1.03 11.71 -5.02
N ASP A 13 1.37 12.83 -5.64
CA ASP A 13 1.26 13.01 -7.10
C ASP A 13 2.20 12.06 -7.85
N THR A 14 3.41 11.84 -7.32
CA THR A 14 4.39 10.90 -7.88
C THR A 14 3.89 9.46 -7.80
N GLU A 15 3.35 9.05 -6.64
CA GLU A 15 2.78 7.72 -6.44
C GLU A 15 1.58 7.47 -7.36
N ALA A 16 0.66 8.44 -7.45
CA ALA A 16 -0.50 8.38 -8.33
C ALA A 16 -0.09 8.23 -9.81
N ASN A 17 0.97 8.93 -10.24
CA ASN A 17 1.50 8.80 -11.61
C ASN A 17 2.12 7.42 -11.86
N GLN A 18 2.88 6.88 -10.92
CA GLN A 18 3.41 5.52 -11.04
C GLN A 18 2.29 4.46 -11.10
N LEU A 19 1.21 4.67 -10.36
CA LEU A 19 0.04 3.78 -10.38
C LEU A 19 -0.63 3.81 -11.76
N ARG A 20 -0.88 4.99 -12.30
CA ARG A 20 -1.47 5.18 -13.64
C ARG A 20 -0.63 4.51 -14.73
N ASP A 21 0.68 4.67 -14.71
CA ASP A 21 1.57 4.04 -15.70
C ASP A 21 1.60 2.51 -15.58
N THR A 22 1.53 2.00 -14.35
CA THR A 22 1.39 0.55 -14.09
C THR A 22 0.08 0.02 -14.70
N VAL A 23 -1.03 0.73 -14.53
CA VAL A 23 -2.32 0.35 -15.12
C VAL A 23 -2.28 0.42 -16.65
N ARG A 24 -1.76 1.50 -17.24
CA ARG A 24 -1.63 1.65 -18.71
C ARG A 24 -0.85 0.50 -19.33
N ARG A 25 0.28 0.12 -18.72
CA ARG A 25 1.10 -0.98 -19.23
C ARG A 25 0.37 -2.33 -19.08
N LEU A 26 -0.46 -2.53 -18.07
CA LEU A 26 -1.30 -3.72 -17.95
C LEU A 26 -2.39 -3.79 -19.03
N VAL A 27 -3.04 -2.66 -19.32
CA VAL A 27 -4.05 -2.55 -20.39
C VAL A 27 -3.40 -2.86 -21.73
N LEU A 28 -2.28 -2.21 -22.05
CA LEU A 28 -1.53 -2.48 -23.26
C LEU A 28 -1.15 -3.97 -23.35
N MET A 29 -0.70 -4.55 -22.23
CA MET A 29 -0.34 -5.96 -22.21
C MET A 29 -1.54 -6.91 -22.46
N LYS A 30 -2.75 -6.51 -22.08
CA LYS A 30 -3.98 -7.25 -22.37
C LYS A 30 -4.35 -7.16 -23.85
N GLU A 31 -4.17 -5.99 -24.46
CA GLU A 31 -4.59 -5.73 -25.84
C GLU A 31 -3.60 -6.27 -26.87
N THR A 32 -2.29 -6.17 -26.59
CA THR A 32 -1.23 -6.53 -27.55
C THR A 32 -0.50 -7.82 -27.20
N GLY A 33 -1.05 -8.61 -26.28
CA GLY A 33 -0.33 -9.72 -25.65
C GLY A 33 -0.22 -11.00 -26.47
N PRO A 34 0.98 -11.54 -26.73
CA PRO A 34 1.12 -12.89 -27.27
C PRO A 34 0.61 -13.95 -26.28
N LYS A 35 0.06 -15.06 -26.78
CA LYS A 35 -0.36 -16.25 -25.98
C LYS A 35 0.83 -17.05 -25.41
N SER A 36 1.93 -16.38 -25.07
CA SER A 36 3.13 -17.04 -24.54
C SER A 36 3.08 -17.14 -23.02
N ALA A 37 3.71 -18.18 -22.48
CA ALA A 37 3.82 -18.38 -21.03
C ALA A 37 4.63 -17.25 -20.35
N ALA A 38 5.65 -16.72 -21.04
CA ALA A 38 6.44 -15.59 -20.55
C ALA A 38 5.58 -14.33 -20.37
N TRP A 39 4.68 -14.06 -21.32
CA TRP A 39 3.76 -12.93 -21.25
C TRP A 39 2.75 -13.07 -20.13
N HIS A 40 2.19 -14.27 -19.96
CA HIS A 40 1.29 -14.56 -18.85
C HIS A 40 1.97 -14.31 -17.49
N ARG A 41 3.22 -14.78 -17.32
CA ARG A 41 3.99 -14.56 -16.09
C ARG A 41 4.25 -13.08 -15.83
N ALA A 42 4.66 -12.32 -16.85
CA ALA A 42 4.86 -10.88 -16.72
C ALA A 42 3.56 -10.16 -16.31
N ARG A 43 2.42 -10.54 -16.90
CA ARG A 43 1.11 -9.99 -16.56
C ARG A 43 0.73 -10.28 -15.12
N VAL A 44 0.85 -11.53 -14.67
CA VAL A 44 0.54 -11.93 -13.30
C VAL A 44 1.41 -11.18 -12.29
N GLN A 45 2.73 -11.08 -12.53
CA GLN A 45 3.63 -10.30 -11.66
C GLN A 45 3.21 -8.83 -11.55
N MET A 46 2.77 -8.24 -12.66
CA MET A 46 2.34 -6.84 -12.71
C MET A 46 1.02 -6.62 -11.96
N ILE A 47 0.07 -7.55 -12.05
CA ILE A 47 -1.17 -7.54 -11.26
C ILE A 47 -0.86 -7.59 -9.77
N TRP A 48 0.05 -8.48 -9.35
CA TRP A 48 0.43 -8.58 -7.94
C TRP A 48 1.13 -7.34 -7.40
N ARG A 49 1.99 -6.69 -8.20
CA ARG A 49 2.59 -5.40 -7.84
C ARG A 49 1.53 -4.31 -7.67
N LEU A 50 0.51 -4.29 -8.52
CA LEU A 50 -0.59 -3.36 -8.42
C LEU A 50 -1.41 -3.58 -7.14
N HIS A 51 -1.74 -4.83 -6.82
CA HIS A 51 -2.44 -5.19 -5.58
C HIS A 51 -1.69 -4.68 -4.34
N ARG A 52 -0.38 -4.92 -4.25
CA ARG A 52 0.43 -4.43 -3.13
C ARG A 52 0.45 -2.91 -3.02
N LYS A 53 0.56 -2.21 -4.15
CA LYS A 53 0.50 -0.74 -4.17
C LYS A 53 -0.85 -0.23 -3.66
N LEU A 54 -1.95 -0.87 -4.07
CA LEU A 54 -3.29 -0.52 -3.60
C LEU A 54 -3.49 -0.82 -2.11
N GLU A 55 -2.97 -1.94 -1.60
CA GLU A 55 -3.00 -2.27 -0.17
C GLU A 55 -2.22 -1.25 0.65
N GLN A 56 -1.06 -0.81 0.17
CA GLN A 56 -0.25 0.23 0.82
C GLN A 56 -0.94 1.59 0.83
N SER A 57 -1.58 1.99 -0.27
CA SER A 57 -2.36 3.24 -0.33
C SER A 57 -3.69 3.17 0.42
N SER A 58 -4.24 1.96 0.62
CA SER A 58 -5.49 1.73 1.35
C SER A 58 -5.29 1.52 2.85
N HIS A 59 -4.05 1.35 3.31
CA HIS A 59 -3.72 1.37 4.73
C HIS A 59 -3.32 2.80 5.09
N PRO A 60 -4.26 3.68 5.50
CA PRO A 60 -3.87 4.84 6.27
C PRO A 60 -3.10 4.27 7.46
N GLY A 61 -1.84 4.70 7.63
CA GLY A 61 -1.03 4.25 8.76
C GLY A 61 -1.84 4.36 10.05
N PRO A 62 -1.64 3.46 11.03
CA PRO A 62 -2.35 3.54 12.29
C PRO A 62 -2.17 4.95 12.83
N ASP A 63 -3.28 5.68 13.01
CA ASP A 63 -3.25 6.99 13.66
C ASP A 63 -2.43 6.83 14.95
N PRO A 64 -1.31 7.55 15.13
CA PRO A 64 -0.53 7.48 16.36
C PRO A 64 -1.34 7.95 17.59
N SER A 65 -2.55 8.47 17.39
CA SER A 65 -3.51 8.81 18.44
C SER A 65 -4.30 7.61 19.00
N VAL A 66 -4.25 6.42 18.38
CA VAL A 66 -4.68 5.16 19.04
C VAL A 66 -3.45 4.48 19.67
N THR A 67 -2.67 5.26 20.41
CA THR A 67 -1.77 4.74 21.44
C THR A 67 -2.08 5.50 22.71
N ALA A 68 -3.08 5.00 23.44
CA ALA A 68 -3.18 5.26 24.87
C ALA A 68 -3.57 3.96 25.60
N PRO A 69 -2.99 3.72 26.78
CA PRO A 69 -2.59 2.38 27.22
C PRO A 69 -3.36 1.96 28.46
N ALA A 70 -4.10 0.85 28.43
CA ALA A 70 -4.58 0.22 29.67
C ALA A 70 -5.30 -1.10 29.36
N VAL A 71 -4.54 -2.18 29.21
CA VAL A 71 -4.98 -3.45 29.78
C VAL A 71 -3.82 -3.98 30.59
N ALA A 72 -3.78 -3.56 31.85
CA ALA A 72 -2.99 -4.24 32.87
C ALA A 72 -3.32 -5.75 32.80
N PRO A 73 -2.34 -6.65 33.01
CA PRO A 73 -2.69 -8.05 33.26
C PRO A 73 -3.64 -8.09 34.46
N PRO A 74 -4.69 -8.95 34.47
CA PRO A 74 -5.49 -9.14 35.67
C PRO A 74 -4.56 -9.61 36.78
N SER A 75 -4.30 -8.69 37.72
CA SER A 75 -3.67 -8.96 39.00
C SER A 75 -4.70 -9.68 39.87
N ASP A 76 -4.95 -10.95 39.59
CA ASP A 76 -5.82 -11.82 40.38
C ASP A 76 -5.41 -13.29 40.20
N ALA A 77 -4.23 -13.64 40.74
CA ALA A 77 -3.86 -15.02 41.06
C ALA A 77 -2.54 -15.03 41.84
N GLN A 78 -2.60 -14.80 43.16
CA GLN A 78 -1.83 -15.53 44.20
C GLN A 78 -2.00 -14.87 45.58
N GLU A 79 -3.19 -15.02 46.16
CA GLU A 79 -3.28 -15.33 47.59
C GLU A 79 -3.56 -16.83 47.72
N ALA A 80 -2.81 -17.49 48.63
CA ALA A 80 -3.19 -18.62 49.48
C ALA A 80 -2.21 -19.82 49.48
N CYS A 81 -1.56 -19.96 50.66
CA CYS A 81 -0.88 -21.11 51.27
C CYS A 81 0.54 -21.48 50.83
#